data_AF-A0A6I6DFW3-F1
#
_entry.id   AF-A0A6I6DFW3-F1
#
_cell.length_a   1.000
_cell.length_b   1.000
_cell.length_c   1.000
_cell.angle_alpha   90.00
_cell.angle_beta   90.00
_cell.angle_gamma   90.00
#
_symmetry.space_group_name_H-M   'P 1'
#
loop_
_entity.id
_entity.type
_entity.pdbx_description
1 polymer ?
#
loop_
_entity_poly.entity_id
_entity_poly.type
_entity_poly.pdbx_seq_one_letter_code
_entity_poly.pdbx_strand_id
1 'polypeptide(L)'
;MNIFENLQPKNLINSIPCFKSQYPDLLNLDNEYLKNQLLISEDNNNIIKLARGEGRRLILKSIINSPEIIFDWGQKSMHAFFESSEVREFLEPDVVNKEMLFRLLNLYEEEISYHCRKYLKNNKAESQEVIDKIREKIIDTDLYDDLLLIKEWLGFALHTGGNKKFSAISPWVSTSMGNNRYKNAYLYGVGNLRFPESINKIQNKAFVILDYWELVSEENHTYRNADYVRNELKRMGVNWYRNIHNEVMVKYALFPHQIIGYYYFENDELQYYFINHHYLREWKNNENFKIGDFVYINQANVDFPSSNPYRMIYLKQGSHFSIFNRR
;
A
#
# COMPACT_ATOMS: atom_id res chain seq x y z
N MET A 1 -14.89 -8.81 24.37
CA MET A 1 -14.62 -7.42 23.95
C MET A 1 -14.40 -7.44 22.45
N ASN A 2 -15.02 -6.54 21.68
CA ASN A 2 -14.92 -6.55 20.22
C ASN A 2 -13.53 -6.03 19.81
N ILE A 3 -12.65 -6.91 19.32
CA ILE A 3 -11.28 -6.55 18.94
C ILE A 3 -11.22 -5.38 17.96
N PHE A 4 -12.26 -5.18 17.15
CA PHE A 4 -12.33 -4.10 16.17
C PHE A 4 -12.54 -2.71 16.77
N GLU A 5 -13.06 -2.60 17.99
CA GLU A 5 -13.18 -1.30 18.69
C GLU A 5 -11.81 -0.76 19.09
N ASN A 6 -10.90 -1.65 19.49
CA ASN A 6 -9.52 -1.32 19.84
C ASN A 6 -8.67 -0.95 18.60
N LEU A 7 -9.15 -1.25 17.40
CA LEU A 7 -8.47 -0.93 16.14
C LEU A 7 -8.89 0.43 15.55
N GLN A 8 -9.71 1.23 16.23
CA GLN A 8 -9.86 2.64 15.86
C GLN A 8 -8.55 3.38 16.13
N PRO A 9 -8.13 4.35 15.29
CA PRO A 9 -6.77 4.91 15.37
C PRO A 9 -6.36 5.41 16.76
N LYS A 10 -7.19 6.25 17.41
CA LYS A 10 -6.89 6.78 18.74
C LYS A 10 -6.84 5.67 19.81
N ASN A 11 -7.74 4.69 19.73
CA ASN A 11 -7.76 3.55 20.66
C ASN A 11 -6.53 2.66 20.49
N LEU A 12 -6.13 2.40 19.23
CA LEU A 12 -4.96 1.59 18.93
C LEU A 12 -3.69 2.26 19.44
N ILE A 13 -3.50 3.55 19.17
CA ILE A 13 -2.34 4.32 19.65
C ILE A 13 -2.27 4.33 21.18
N ASN A 14 -3.40 4.59 21.85
CA ASN A 14 -3.44 4.63 23.32
C ASN A 14 -3.17 3.27 23.96
N SER A 15 -3.51 2.17 23.27
CA SER A 15 -3.29 0.80 23.75
C SER A 15 -1.87 0.27 23.49
N ILE A 16 -0.98 1.03 22.86
CA ILE A 16 0.43 0.64 22.70
C ILE A 16 1.06 0.39 24.08
N PRO A 17 1.48 -0.85 24.38
CA PRO A 17 2.04 -1.19 25.70
C PRO A 17 3.47 -0.67 25.86
N CYS A 18 4.28 -0.73 24.80
CA CYS A 18 5.64 -0.20 24.77
C CYS A 18 6.10 0.10 23.34
N PHE A 19 7.10 0.96 23.24
CA PHE A 19 7.78 1.29 22.00
C PHE A 19 9.08 0.51 21.86
N LYS A 20 9.40 0.09 20.63
CA LYS A 20 10.68 -0.52 20.25
C LYS A 20 11.28 0.24 19.07
N SER A 21 12.60 0.17 18.93
CA SER A 21 13.32 0.72 17.78
C SER A 21 14.60 -0.07 17.58
N GLN A 22 15.20 0.08 16.41
CA GLN A 22 16.46 -0.58 16.05
C GLN A 22 17.61 -0.16 16.97
N TYR A 23 17.61 1.10 17.39
CA TYR A 23 18.63 1.70 18.24
C TYR A 23 18.00 2.05 19.59
N PRO A 24 18.17 1.21 20.63
CA PRO A 24 17.51 1.40 21.92
C PRO A 24 17.86 2.72 22.60
N ASP A 25 19.05 3.26 22.36
CA ASP A 25 19.50 4.58 22.81
C ASP A 25 18.68 5.75 22.22
N LEU A 26 18.01 5.52 21.10
CA LEU A 26 17.06 6.47 20.52
C LEU A 26 15.71 6.50 21.26
N LEU A 27 15.37 5.48 22.06
CA LEU A 27 14.12 5.37 22.82
C LEU A 27 14.14 6.10 24.17
N ASN A 28 15.09 7.02 24.41
CA ASN A 28 15.08 7.85 25.61
C ASN A 28 13.97 8.93 25.61
N LEU A 29 13.11 8.94 24.60
CA LEU A 29 11.92 9.78 24.55
C LEU A 29 10.79 9.13 25.36
N ASP A 30 10.02 9.96 26.05
CA ASP A 30 8.89 9.50 26.86
C ASP A 30 7.80 8.81 26.01
N ASN A 31 7.19 7.74 26.55
CA ASN A 31 6.18 6.98 25.83
C ASN A 31 4.92 7.80 25.53
N GLU A 32 4.51 8.70 26.44
CA GLU A 32 3.36 9.58 26.21
C GLU A 32 3.69 10.64 25.17
N TYR A 33 4.92 11.14 25.12
CA TYR A 33 5.40 11.97 24.01
C TYR A 33 5.25 11.24 22.66
N LEU A 34 5.72 9.99 22.55
CA LEU A 34 5.63 9.22 21.30
C LEU A 34 4.17 8.94 20.89
N LYS A 35 3.31 8.57 21.84
CA LYS A 35 1.87 8.43 21.57
C LYS A 35 1.26 9.74 21.08
N ASN A 36 1.60 10.86 21.71
CA ASN A 36 1.11 12.18 21.32
C ASN A 36 1.54 12.55 19.89
N GLN A 37 2.77 12.25 19.48
CA GLN A 37 3.21 12.46 18.09
C GLN A 37 2.38 11.66 17.08
N LEU A 38 2.07 10.39 17.39
CA LEU A 38 1.18 9.57 16.57
C LEU A 38 -0.24 10.16 16.52
N LEU A 39 -0.80 10.58 17.66
CA LEU A 39 -2.13 11.17 17.75
C LEU A 39 -2.25 12.50 17.00
N ILE A 40 -1.28 13.41 17.14
CA ILE A 40 -1.24 14.67 16.40
C ILE A 40 -1.30 14.41 14.90
N SER A 41 -0.62 13.36 14.44
CA SER A 41 -0.58 13.01 13.04
C SER A 41 -1.92 12.48 12.50
N GLU A 42 -2.81 11.96 13.35
CA GLU A 42 -4.18 11.57 12.95
C GLU A 42 -5.03 12.78 12.57
N ASP A 43 -4.73 13.94 13.16
CA ASP A 43 -5.45 15.19 12.93
C ASP A 43 -4.72 16.07 11.86
N ASN A 44 -3.65 15.55 11.22
CA ASN A 44 -2.90 16.25 10.16
C ASN A 44 -3.57 16.10 8.79
N ASN A 45 -4.28 17.15 8.35
CA ASN A 45 -5.01 17.18 7.08
C ASN A 45 -4.12 17.29 5.82
N ASN A 46 -2.82 17.52 5.96
CA ASN A 46 -1.91 17.60 4.81
C ASN A 46 -1.44 16.22 4.33
N ILE A 47 -1.67 15.18 5.13
CA ILE A 47 -1.28 13.82 4.82
C ILE A 47 -2.49 12.88 4.83
N ILE A 48 -2.42 11.84 4.02
CA ILE A 48 -3.28 10.67 4.18
C ILE A 48 -2.58 9.63 5.04
N LYS A 49 -3.33 9.01 5.95
CA LYS A 49 -2.85 7.91 6.79
C LYS A 49 -3.25 6.57 6.21
N LEU A 50 -2.24 5.71 6.06
CA LEU A 50 -2.35 4.42 5.39
C LEU A 50 -1.86 3.30 6.31
N ALA A 51 -2.53 2.15 6.23
CA ALA A 51 -2.15 0.96 6.96
C ALA A 51 -2.05 -0.25 6.04
N ARG A 52 -1.10 -1.15 6.32
CA ARG A 52 -0.94 -2.41 5.58
C ARG A 52 -0.65 -3.57 6.53
N GLY A 53 -1.45 -4.62 6.44
CA GLY A 53 -1.22 -5.87 7.17
C GLY A 53 -0.23 -6.79 6.47
N GLU A 54 0.68 -7.40 7.21
CA GLU A 54 1.58 -8.42 6.70
C GLU A 54 1.74 -9.58 7.69
N GLY A 55 1.24 -10.75 7.30
CA GLY A 55 1.39 -12.00 8.06
C GLY A 55 2.09 -13.11 7.29
N ARG A 56 2.54 -12.88 6.04
CA ARG A 56 3.25 -13.92 5.28
C ARG A 56 4.59 -14.18 5.95
N ARG A 57 4.76 -15.39 6.48
CA ARG A 57 5.88 -15.79 7.36
C ARG A 57 7.26 -15.30 6.91
N LEU A 58 7.60 -15.42 5.62
CA LEU A 58 8.91 -15.02 5.10
C LEU A 58 9.11 -13.49 5.18
N ILE A 59 8.10 -12.71 4.82
CA ILE A 59 8.15 -11.24 4.85
C ILE A 59 8.11 -10.76 6.30
N LEU A 60 7.22 -11.32 7.11
CA LEU A 60 7.12 -11.00 8.53
C LEU A 60 8.45 -11.23 9.27
N LYS A 61 9.10 -12.38 9.04
CA LYS A 61 10.41 -12.68 9.63
C LYS A 61 11.47 -11.65 9.20
N SER A 62 11.44 -11.23 7.94
CA SER A 62 12.33 -10.17 7.44
C SER A 62 12.13 -8.85 8.18
N ILE A 63 10.88 -8.44 8.38
CA ILE A 63 10.54 -7.19 9.09
C ILE A 63 10.98 -7.24 10.56
N ILE A 64 10.72 -8.35 11.25
CA ILE A 64 10.99 -8.46 12.70
C ILE A 64 12.50 -8.64 12.98
N ASN A 65 13.18 -9.47 12.19
CA ASN A 65 14.58 -9.79 12.44
C ASN A 65 15.54 -8.70 11.94
N SER A 66 15.13 -7.98 10.90
CA SER A 66 15.91 -6.93 10.25
C SER A 66 15.04 -5.70 9.93
N PRO A 67 14.57 -4.96 10.94
CA PRO A 67 13.71 -3.77 10.74
C PRO A 67 14.39 -2.67 9.90
N GLU A 68 15.72 -2.62 9.87
CA GLU A 68 16.51 -1.74 8.99
C GLU A 68 16.15 -1.92 7.52
N ILE A 69 15.77 -3.14 7.11
CA ILE A 69 15.36 -3.39 5.74
C ILE A 69 14.15 -2.50 5.42
N ILE A 70 13.11 -2.50 6.25
CA ILE A 70 11.93 -1.68 5.94
C ILE A 70 12.16 -0.19 6.20
N PHE A 71 12.94 0.19 7.21
CA PHE A 71 13.13 1.60 7.57
C PHE A 71 14.21 2.32 6.77
N ASP A 72 15.13 1.60 6.13
CA ASP A 72 16.15 2.20 5.25
C ASP A 72 15.85 1.95 3.76
N TRP A 73 15.13 0.86 3.42
CA TRP A 73 14.80 0.53 2.03
C TRP A 73 13.36 0.82 1.63
N GLY A 74 12.44 0.63 2.57
CA GLY A 74 11.01 0.54 2.31
C GLY A 74 10.57 -0.83 1.79
N GLN A 75 9.26 -0.99 1.60
CA GLN A 75 8.67 -2.19 1.00
C GLN A 75 8.44 -1.96 -0.49
N LYS A 76 9.22 -2.60 -1.37
CA LYS A 76 9.03 -2.46 -2.82
C LYS A 76 7.90 -3.37 -3.33
N SER A 77 7.24 -2.93 -4.39
CA SER A 77 6.31 -3.73 -5.19
C SER A 77 7.04 -4.84 -5.94
N MET A 78 6.29 -5.85 -6.41
CA MET A 78 6.86 -6.96 -7.18
C MET A 78 7.54 -6.50 -8.47
N HIS A 79 7.07 -5.40 -9.06
CA HIS A 79 7.70 -4.75 -10.20
C HIS A 79 9.20 -4.46 -10.01
N ALA A 80 9.65 -4.16 -8.78
CA ALA A 80 11.04 -3.84 -8.47
C ALA A 80 12.01 -5.04 -8.54
N PHE A 81 11.50 -6.26 -8.75
CA PHE A 81 12.30 -7.48 -8.83
C PHE A 81 12.62 -7.89 -10.28
N PHE A 82 12.06 -7.19 -11.28
CA PHE A 82 12.23 -7.52 -12.69
C PHE A 82 13.21 -6.57 -13.39
N GLU A 83 14.13 -7.11 -14.17
CA GLU A 83 15.09 -6.33 -14.95
C GLU A 83 14.44 -5.64 -16.16
N SER A 84 13.79 -6.41 -17.04
CA SER A 84 13.12 -5.88 -18.23
C SER A 84 12.09 -6.85 -18.79
N SER A 85 10.91 -6.33 -19.10
CA SER A 85 9.92 -6.97 -19.97
C SER A 85 9.01 -5.90 -20.54
N GLU A 86 8.40 -6.15 -21.69
CA GLU A 86 7.45 -5.24 -22.32
C GLU A 86 6.30 -4.85 -21.37
N VAL A 87 5.77 -5.81 -20.61
CA VAL A 87 4.71 -5.56 -19.62
C VAL A 87 5.22 -4.73 -18.45
N ARG A 88 6.45 -4.96 -17.99
CA ARG A 88 7.08 -4.18 -16.91
C ARG A 88 7.26 -2.72 -17.36
N GLU A 89 7.79 -2.49 -18.54
CA GLU A 89 7.99 -1.13 -19.09
C GLU A 89 6.67 -0.41 -19.29
N PHE A 90 5.65 -1.11 -19.77
CA PHE A 90 4.30 -0.56 -19.88
C PHE A 90 3.71 -0.16 -18.51
N LEU A 91 4.06 -0.84 -17.42
CA LEU A 91 3.55 -0.57 -16.08
C LEU A 91 4.23 0.61 -15.38
N GLU A 92 5.25 1.22 -15.96
CA GLU A 92 5.81 2.51 -15.49
C GLU A 92 4.74 3.62 -15.60
N PRO A 93 4.50 4.48 -14.60
CA PRO A 93 3.37 5.41 -14.47
C PRO A 93 3.02 6.11 -15.77
N ASP A 94 4.01 6.75 -16.40
CA ASP A 94 3.76 7.66 -17.52
C ASP A 94 3.85 6.99 -18.90
N VAL A 95 3.86 5.65 -18.94
CA VAL A 95 3.86 4.90 -20.19
C VAL A 95 2.44 4.51 -20.59
N VAL A 96 2.02 4.96 -21.78
CA VAL A 96 0.73 4.58 -22.37
C VAL A 96 0.98 3.89 -23.71
N ASN A 97 0.33 2.75 -23.91
CA ASN A 97 0.36 2.00 -25.16
C ASN A 97 -1.00 1.31 -25.34
N LYS A 98 -1.72 1.63 -26.42
CA LYS A 98 -3.07 1.10 -26.71
C LYS A 98 -3.08 -0.41 -26.91
N GLU A 99 -2.07 -0.98 -27.57
CA GLU A 99 -1.96 -2.43 -27.75
C GLU A 99 -1.83 -3.15 -26.41
N MET A 100 -0.98 -2.63 -25.52
CA MET A 100 -0.81 -3.18 -24.18
C MET A 100 -2.04 -2.99 -23.28
N LEU A 101 -2.77 -1.87 -23.45
CA LEU A 101 -4.07 -1.67 -22.81
C LEU A 101 -5.08 -2.74 -23.24
N PHE A 102 -5.18 -3.07 -24.53
CA PHE A 102 -6.04 -4.17 -24.99
C PHE A 102 -5.60 -5.52 -24.43
N ARG A 103 -4.29 -5.79 -24.33
CA ARG A 103 -3.78 -7.02 -23.71
C ARG A 103 -4.18 -7.13 -22.23
N LEU A 104 -4.08 -6.04 -21.46
CA LEU A 104 -4.56 -6.02 -20.07
C LEU A 104 -6.08 -6.14 -19.97
N LEU A 105 -6.84 -5.50 -20.87
CA LEU A 105 -8.30 -5.59 -20.90
C LEU A 105 -8.75 -7.03 -21.18
N ASN A 106 -8.11 -7.72 -22.12
CA ASN A 106 -8.39 -9.13 -22.42
C ASN A 106 -8.08 -10.02 -21.19
N LEU A 107 -6.96 -9.77 -20.50
CA LEU A 107 -6.65 -10.47 -19.25
C LEU A 107 -7.71 -10.21 -18.16
N TYR A 108 -8.22 -8.98 -18.06
CA TYR A 108 -9.30 -8.66 -17.12
C TYR A 108 -10.61 -9.34 -17.50
N GLU A 109 -10.94 -9.41 -18.80
CA GLU A 109 -12.11 -10.11 -19.33
C GLU A 109 -12.09 -11.61 -19.00
N GLU A 110 -10.94 -12.28 -19.13
CA GLU A 110 -10.76 -13.67 -18.71
C GLU A 110 -11.08 -13.89 -17.22
N GLU A 111 -10.73 -12.93 -16.37
CA GLU A 111 -10.90 -13.00 -14.92
C GLU A 111 -12.23 -12.43 -14.44
N ILE A 112 -13.04 -11.83 -15.30
CA ILE A 112 -14.20 -11.03 -14.88
C ILE A 112 -15.22 -11.84 -14.10
N SER A 113 -15.37 -13.13 -14.41
CA SER A 113 -16.23 -14.05 -13.67
C SER A 113 -15.75 -14.25 -12.22
N TYR A 114 -14.44 -14.27 -11.98
CA TYR A 114 -13.87 -14.31 -10.64
C TYR A 114 -14.11 -12.98 -9.90
N HIS A 115 -13.87 -11.85 -10.56
CA HIS A 115 -14.15 -10.51 -10.01
C HIS A 115 -15.62 -10.33 -9.65
N CYS A 116 -16.53 -10.80 -10.52
CA CYS A 116 -17.97 -10.77 -10.29
C CYS A 116 -18.38 -11.49 -9.01
N ARG A 117 -17.82 -12.69 -8.80
CA ARG A 117 -18.08 -13.48 -7.59
C ARG A 117 -17.49 -12.83 -6.34
N LYS A 118 -16.31 -12.22 -6.46
CA LYS A 118 -15.58 -11.64 -5.32
C LYS A 118 -16.13 -10.27 -4.88
N TYR A 119 -16.56 -9.43 -5.83
CA TYR A 119 -16.92 -8.03 -5.57
C TYR A 119 -18.34 -7.64 -5.98
N LEU A 120 -18.98 -8.33 -6.93
CA LEU A 120 -20.24 -7.87 -7.56
C LEU A 120 -21.49 -8.70 -7.23
N LYS A 121 -21.41 -9.74 -6.39
CA LYS A 121 -22.58 -10.59 -6.03
C LYS A 121 -23.51 -10.91 -7.24
N ASN A 122 -22.91 -11.37 -8.34
CA ASN A 122 -23.55 -11.91 -9.56
C ASN A 122 -24.37 -10.94 -10.45
N ASN A 123 -23.71 -10.03 -11.19
CA ASN A 123 -24.28 -9.54 -12.45
C ASN A 123 -23.26 -9.52 -13.61
N LYS A 124 -23.17 -10.65 -14.31
CA LYS A 124 -22.22 -10.85 -15.43
C LYS A 124 -22.51 -9.92 -16.63
N ALA A 125 -23.79 -9.57 -16.84
CA ALA A 125 -24.21 -8.70 -17.95
C ALA A 125 -23.67 -7.26 -17.80
N GLU A 126 -23.79 -6.67 -16.61
CA GLU A 126 -23.20 -5.35 -16.29
C GLU A 126 -21.68 -5.35 -16.46
N SER A 127 -21.03 -6.48 -16.24
CA SER A 127 -19.58 -6.61 -16.33
C SER A 127 -19.07 -6.67 -17.77
N GLN A 128 -19.84 -7.27 -18.70
CA GLN A 128 -19.50 -7.25 -20.12
C GLN A 128 -19.68 -5.85 -20.72
N GLU A 129 -20.76 -5.15 -20.35
CA GLU A 129 -21.00 -3.76 -20.76
C GLU A 129 -19.84 -2.84 -20.33
N VAL A 130 -19.26 -3.07 -19.15
CA VAL A 130 -18.06 -2.36 -18.68
C VAL A 130 -16.86 -2.63 -19.58
N ILE A 131 -16.61 -3.88 -19.98
CA ILE A 131 -15.51 -4.22 -20.89
C ILE A 131 -15.69 -3.53 -22.24
N ASP A 132 -16.89 -3.60 -22.81
CA ASP A 132 -17.17 -3.07 -24.14
C ASP A 132 -17.02 -1.54 -24.16
N LYS A 133 -17.52 -0.83 -23.14
CA LYS A 133 -17.32 0.62 -23.01
C LYS A 133 -15.86 1.02 -22.87
N ILE A 134 -15.08 0.27 -22.10
CA ILE A 134 -13.63 0.54 -21.98
C ILE A 134 -12.94 0.26 -23.32
N ARG A 135 -13.31 -0.81 -24.01
CA ARG A 135 -12.76 -1.16 -25.33
C ARG A 135 -13.02 -0.03 -26.33
N GLU A 136 -14.26 0.43 -26.44
CA GLU A 136 -14.65 1.59 -27.27
C GLU A 136 -13.85 2.83 -26.88
N LYS A 137 -13.74 3.14 -25.59
CA LYS A 137 -13.01 4.31 -25.12
C LYS A 137 -11.51 4.27 -25.48
N ILE A 138 -10.85 3.11 -25.41
CA ILE A 138 -9.45 2.94 -25.84
C ILE A 138 -9.30 3.20 -27.36
N ILE A 139 -10.28 2.76 -28.17
CA ILE A 139 -10.30 2.99 -29.62
C ILE A 139 -10.43 4.49 -29.89
N ASP A 140 -11.43 5.13 -29.30
CA ASP A 140 -11.91 6.46 -29.69
C ASP A 140 -11.09 7.63 -29.11
N THR A 141 -10.44 7.44 -27.96
CA THR A 141 -9.69 8.53 -27.30
C THR A 141 -8.21 8.49 -27.66
N ASP A 142 -7.63 9.65 -27.99
CA ASP A 142 -6.17 9.86 -28.04
C ASP A 142 -5.69 10.71 -26.85
N LEU A 143 -6.59 11.04 -25.91
CA LEU A 143 -6.24 11.77 -24.72
C LEU A 143 -5.38 10.90 -23.80
N TYR A 144 -4.15 11.34 -23.57
CA TYR A 144 -3.18 10.64 -22.74
C TYR A 144 -3.71 10.33 -21.33
N ASP A 145 -4.36 11.31 -20.69
CA ASP A 145 -4.90 11.17 -19.33
C ASP A 145 -6.02 10.12 -19.24
N ASP A 146 -6.88 10.02 -20.25
CA ASP A 146 -7.93 9.00 -20.32
C ASP A 146 -7.30 7.60 -20.40
N LEU A 147 -6.31 7.43 -21.28
CA LEU A 147 -5.64 6.14 -21.48
C LEU A 147 -4.83 5.74 -20.24
N LEU A 148 -4.19 6.71 -19.58
CA LEU A 148 -3.48 6.50 -18.32
C LEU A 148 -4.43 6.08 -17.20
N LEU A 149 -5.59 6.72 -17.08
CA LEU A 149 -6.61 6.33 -16.12
C LEU A 149 -7.09 4.90 -16.38
N ILE A 150 -7.36 4.53 -17.64
CA ILE A 150 -7.79 3.17 -18.01
C ILE A 150 -6.72 2.15 -17.62
N LYS A 151 -5.44 2.44 -17.89
CA LYS A 151 -4.31 1.59 -17.48
C LYS A 151 -4.29 1.37 -15.98
N GLU A 152 -4.38 2.44 -15.20
CA GLU A 152 -4.36 2.34 -13.75
C GLU A 152 -5.56 1.58 -13.20
N TRP A 153 -6.75 1.81 -13.76
CA TRP A 153 -7.92 1.01 -13.42
C TRP A 153 -7.71 -0.48 -13.70
N LEU A 154 -7.27 -0.84 -14.91
CA LEU A 154 -7.00 -2.23 -15.28
C LEU A 154 -5.98 -2.85 -14.32
N GLY A 155 -4.92 -2.11 -14.01
CA GLY A 155 -3.91 -2.53 -13.05
C GLY A 155 -4.48 -2.76 -11.65
N PHE A 156 -5.33 -1.86 -11.16
CA PHE A 156 -5.96 -1.97 -9.84
C PHE A 156 -6.92 -3.15 -9.80
N ALA A 157 -7.76 -3.28 -10.82
CA ALA A 157 -8.72 -4.35 -10.94
C ALA A 157 -7.97 -5.69 -10.90
N LEU A 158 -6.97 -5.89 -11.76
CA LEU A 158 -6.18 -7.12 -11.80
C LEU A 158 -5.41 -7.39 -10.50
N HIS A 159 -4.84 -6.36 -9.86
CA HIS A 159 -4.13 -6.47 -8.58
C HIS A 159 -5.07 -6.93 -7.45
N THR A 160 -6.18 -6.21 -7.27
CA THR A 160 -7.17 -6.47 -6.20
C THR A 160 -7.93 -7.77 -6.43
N GLY A 161 -8.14 -8.13 -7.70
CA GLY A 161 -8.62 -9.44 -8.11
C GLY A 161 -7.84 -10.57 -7.50
N GLY A 162 -6.53 -10.42 -7.34
CA GLY A 162 -5.65 -11.54 -7.01
C GLY A 162 -5.39 -12.43 -8.23
N ASN A 163 -5.40 -11.85 -9.44
CA ASN A 163 -4.82 -12.52 -10.60
C ASN A 163 -3.35 -12.78 -10.29
N LYS A 164 -2.96 -14.07 -10.20
CA LYS A 164 -1.61 -14.46 -9.76
C LYS A 164 -0.52 -14.00 -10.72
N LYS A 165 -0.80 -13.95 -12.02
CA LYS A 165 0.17 -13.51 -13.04
C LYS A 165 0.43 -12.01 -12.92
N PHE A 166 -0.63 -11.22 -12.78
CA PHE A 166 -0.53 -9.77 -12.67
C PHE A 166 0.02 -9.32 -11.31
N SER A 167 -0.45 -9.90 -10.21
CA SER A 167 0.07 -9.59 -8.87
C SER A 167 1.57 -9.87 -8.73
N ALA A 168 2.11 -10.80 -9.52
CA ALA A 168 3.53 -11.09 -9.58
C ALA A 168 4.36 -10.01 -10.29
N ILE A 169 3.76 -9.06 -11.02
CA ILE A 169 4.46 -7.99 -11.77
C ILE A 169 3.95 -6.58 -11.45
N SER A 170 2.91 -6.47 -10.63
CA SER A 170 2.24 -5.22 -10.30
C SER A 170 3.21 -4.18 -9.71
N PRO A 171 3.16 -2.92 -10.20
CA PRO A 171 3.93 -1.81 -9.63
C PRO A 171 3.32 -1.27 -8.34
N TRP A 172 2.12 -1.70 -7.91
CA TRP A 172 1.47 -1.15 -6.72
C TRP A 172 1.68 -1.96 -5.45
N VAL A 173 1.66 -1.25 -4.32
CA VAL A 173 1.50 -1.80 -2.98
C VAL A 173 0.15 -1.35 -2.45
N SER A 174 -0.75 -2.31 -2.21
CA SER A 174 -2.09 -2.06 -1.64
C SER A 174 -2.01 -1.69 -0.15
N THR A 175 -2.79 -0.69 0.24
CA THR A 175 -2.95 -0.19 1.61
C THR A 175 -4.42 0.15 1.87
N SER A 176 -4.78 0.43 3.11
CA SER A 176 -6.12 0.90 3.50
C SER A 176 -6.04 2.28 4.16
N MET A 177 -7.08 3.10 3.98
CA MET A 177 -7.18 4.45 4.55
C MET A 177 -8.43 4.67 5.42
N GLY A 178 -8.46 5.81 6.11
CA GLY A 178 -9.56 6.25 6.97
C GLY A 178 -9.64 5.49 8.30
N ASN A 179 -10.73 5.68 9.05
CA ASN A 179 -10.85 5.16 10.43
C ASN A 179 -10.85 3.63 10.53
N ASN A 180 -11.24 2.94 9.46
CA ASN A 180 -11.23 1.48 9.40
C ASN A 180 -9.90 0.89 8.88
N ARG A 181 -8.88 1.71 8.61
CA ARG A 181 -7.63 1.23 7.99
C ARG A 181 -6.93 0.16 8.80
N TYR A 182 -6.84 0.33 10.13
CA TYR A 182 -6.19 -0.65 10.99
C TYR A 182 -7.02 -1.92 11.13
N LYS A 183 -8.35 -1.82 11.15
CA LYS A 183 -9.24 -2.99 11.06
C LYS A 183 -8.99 -3.78 9.77
N ASN A 184 -8.94 -3.10 8.63
CA ASN A 184 -8.69 -3.77 7.34
C ASN A 184 -7.29 -4.39 7.34
N ALA A 185 -6.25 -3.63 7.71
CA ALA A 185 -4.88 -4.12 7.81
C ALA A 185 -4.75 -5.32 8.76
N TYR A 186 -5.45 -5.31 9.89
CA TYR A 186 -5.53 -6.45 10.80
C TYR A 186 -6.07 -7.71 10.10
N LEU A 187 -7.20 -7.59 9.41
CA LEU A 187 -7.80 -8.72 8.66
C LEU A 187 -6.85 -9.26 7.58
N TYR A 188 -6.10 -8.38 6.90
CA TYR A 188 -5.03 -8.78 5.97
C TYR A 188 -3.88 -9.50 6.68
N GLY A 189 -3.42 -8.99 7.83
CA GLY A 189 -2.32 -9.56 8.61
C GLY A 189 -2.64 -10.96 9.14
N VAL A 190 -3.83 -11.15 9.73
CA VAL A 190 -4.30 -12.46 10.21
C VAL A 190 -4.54 -13.45 9.06
N GLY A 191 -4.73 -12.95 7.83
CA GLY A 191 -5.03 -13.76 6.64
C GLY A 191 -6.53 -14.06 6.47
N ASN A 192 -7.40 -13.25 7.06
CA ASN A 192 -8.84 -13.48 7.16
C ASN A 192 -9.69 -12.38 6.47
N LEU A 193 -9.55 -12.23 5.15
CA LEU A 193 -10.42 -11.35 4.34
C LEU A 193 -11.80 -11.93 4.06
N ARG A 194 -12.03 -13.21 4.36
CA ARG A 194 -13.35 -13.80 4.20
C ARG A 194 -14.11 -13.58 5.50
N PHE A 195 -15.34 -13.11 5.37
CA PHE A 195 -16.30 -12.81 6.43
C PHE A 195 -16.11 -13.69 7.69
N PRO A 196 -16.28 -13.13 8.90
CA PRO A 196 -16.02 -13.80 10.19
C PRO A 196 -16.72 -15.17 10.41
N GLU A 197 -17.55 -15.60 9.49
CA GLU A 197 -18.31 -16.85 9.51
C GLU A 197 -17.55 -18.07 8.94
N SER A 198 -16.42 -17.89 8.22
CA SER A 198 -15.62 -19.04 7.74
C SER A 198 -14.40 -19.31 8.63
N ILE A 199 -14.65 -19.93 9.79
CA ILE A 199 -13.71 -20.17 10.91
C ILE A 199 -12.59 -21.19 10.59
N ASN A 200 -12.60 -21.85 9.43
CA ASN A 200 -11.72 -23.00 9.17
C ASN A 200 -10.39 -22.70 8.45
N LYS A 201 -9.86 -21.46 8.50
CA LYS A 201 -8.50 -21.16 8.00
C LYS A 201 -7.52 -21.00 9.16
N ILE A 202 -6.33 -21.60 9.00
CA ILE A 202 -5.18 -21.36 9.88
C ILE A 202 -4.88 -19.86 9.86
N GLN A 203 -5.15 -19.20 10.98
CA GLN A 203 -4.88 -17.78 11.18
C GLN A 203 -3.39 -17.59 11.50
N ASN A 204 -2.81 -16.51 10.98
CA ASN A 204 -1.45 -16.16 11.35
C ASN A 204 -1.42 -15.77 12.83
N LYS A 205 -0.68 -16.53 13.64
CA LYS A 205 -0.51 -16.22 15.05
C LYS A 205 0.26 -14.93 15.28
N ALA A 206 1.11 -14.52 14.34
CA ALA A 206 1.86 -13.28 14.41
C ALA A 206 1.75 -12.54 13.08
N PHE A 207 1.66 -11.21 13.15
CA PHE A 207 1.62 -10.32 11.99
C PHE A 207 1.99 -8.90 12.42
N VAL A 208 2.25 -8.05 11.42
CA VAL A 208 2.42 -6.62 11.65
C VAL A 208 1.38 -5.81 10.90
N ILE A 209 1.08 -4.63 11.43
CA ILE A 209 0.38 -3.57 10.72
C ILE A 209 1.38 -2.43 10.52
N LEU A 210 1.82 -2.24 9.26
CA LEU A 210 2.66 -1.13 8.87
C LEU A 210 1.86 0.17 8.91
N ASP A 211 2.49 1.22 9.44
CA ASP A 211 1.93 2.55 9.60
C ASP A 211 2.64 3.53 8.66
N TYR A 212 1.89 4.09 7.71
CA TYR A 212 2.42 4.80 6.55
C TYR A 212 1.64 6.08 6.28
N TRP A 213 2.26 7.05 5.59
CA TRP A 213 1.57 8.25 5.14
C TRP A 213 2.00 8.71 3.74
N GLU A 214 1.18 9.50 3.07
CA GLU A 214 1.56 10.25 1.86
C GLU A 214 1.00 11.67 1.95
N LEU A 215 1.57 12.62 1.23
CA LEU A 215 0.99 13.97 1.13
C LEU A 215 -0.31 13.91 0.33
N VAL A 216 -1.35 14.62 0.78
CA VAL A 216 -2.62 14.70 0.05
C VAL A 216 -2.41 15.27 -1.36
N SER A 217 -1.48 16.22 -1.51
CA SER A 217 -1.12 16.83 -2.80
C SER A 217 -0.47 15.87 -3.80
N GLU A 218 -0.08 14.67 -3.36
CA GLU A 218 0.58 13.66 -4.17
C GLU A 218 -0.40 12.58 -4.67
N GLU A 219 -1.70 12.71 -4.36
CA GLU A 219 -2.74 11.92 -5.02
C GLU A 219 -2.60 12.07 -6.53
N ASN A 220 -2.75 10.97 -7.26
CA ASN A 220 -2.54 10.84 -8.69
C ASN A 220 -1.09 10.62 -9.13
N HIS A 221 -0.12 11.00 -8.30
CA HIS A 221 1.29 10.85 -8.62
C HIS A 221 1.88 9.65 -7.90
N THR A 222 1.81 9.63 -6.57
CA THR A 222 2.48 8.63 -5.72
C THR A 222 1.53 7.55 -5.24
N TYR A 223 0.24 7.84 -5.24
CA TYR A 223 -0.81 6.87 -4.93
C TYR A 223 -2.10 7.20 -5.71
N ARG A 224 -3.04 6.25 -5.72
CA ARG A 224 -4.42 6.51 -6.14
C ARG A 224 -5.39 5.88 -5.15
N ASN A 225 -6.41 6.64 -4.76
CA ASN A 225 -7.56 6.11 -4.06
C ASN A 225 -8.47 5.36 -5.06
N ALA A 226 -8.91 4.14 -4.71
CA ALA A 226 -9.83 3.40 -5.57
C ALA A 226 -11.19 4.12 -5.76
N ASP A 227 -11.60 5.00 -4.84
CA ASP A 227 -12.78 5.86 -5.02
C ASP A 227 -12.60 6.87 -6.15
N TYR A 228 -11.40 7.43 -6.32
CA TYR A 228 -11.09 8.33 -7.44
C TYR A 228 -11.25 7.58 -8.77
N VAL A 229 -10.60 6.42 -8.90
CA VAL A 229 -10.67 5.58 -10.11
C VAL A 229 -12.12 5.23 -10.45
N ARG A 230 -12.92 4.83 -9.44
CA ARG A 230 -14.35 4.56 -9.64
C ARG A 230 -15.12 5.79 -10.12
N ASN A 231 -14.88 6.95 -9.54
CA ASN A 231 -15.61 8.17 -9.88
C ASN A 231 -15.29 8.61 -11.32
N GLU A 232 -14.02 8.52 -11.74
CA GLU A 232 -13.63 8.83 -13.12
C GLU A 232 -14.19 7.81 -14.12
N LEU A 233 -14.17 6.52 -13.81
CA LEU A 233 -14.85 5.51 -14.61
C LEU A 233 -16.34 5.78 -14.76
N LYS A 234 -17.01 6.21 -13.68
CA LYS A 234 -18.43 6.56 -13.74
C LYS A 234 -18.69 7.72 -14.71
N ARG A 235 -17.77 8.69 -14.80
CA ARG A 235 -17.85 9.77 -15.81
C ARG A 235 -17.69 9.24 -17.24
N MET A 236 -16.95 8.15 -17.42
CA MET A 236 -16.85 7.41 -18.68
C MET A 236 -18.05 6.47 -18.93
N GLY A 237 -19.10 6.52 -18.11
CA GLY A 237 -20.27 5.65 -18.23
C GLY A 237 -20.04 4.22 -17.72
N VAL A 238 -18.94 3.99 -16.99
CA VAL A 238 -18.52 2.68 -16.47
C VAL A 238 -18.80 2.63 -14.97
N ASN A 239 -19.81 1.84 -14.56
CA ASN A 239 -20.11 1.62 -13.14
C ASN A 239 -19.21 0.49 -12.59
N TRP A 240 -18.31 0.84 -11.67
CA TRP A 240 -17.42 -0.12 -10.99
C TRP A 240 -17.78 -0.31 -9.51
N TYR A 241 -17.21 -1.34 -8.86
CA TYR A 241 -17.59 -1.74 -7.51
C TYR A 241 -17.21 -0.71 -6.44
N ARG A 242 -17.92 -0.75 -5.30
CA ARG A 242 -17.67 0.16 -4.17
C ARG A 242 -16.35 -0.18 -3.49
N ASN A 243 -15.59 0.84 -3.11
CA ASN A 243 -14.34 0.69 -2.37
C ASN A 243 -14.61 0.26 -0.91
N ILE A 244 -15.03 -0.99 -0.69
CA ILE A 244 -15.47 -1.49 0.62
C ILE A 244 -14.35 -1.51 1.68
N HIS A 245 -13.09 -1.50 1.24
CA HIS A 245 -11.92 -1.59 2.11
C HIS A 245 -11.12 -0.29 2.19
N ASN A 246 -11.65 0.81 1.65
CA ASN A 246 -10.95 2.10 1.54
C ASN A 246 -9.53 1.91 1.00
N GLU A 247 -9.42 1.12 -0.07
CA GLU A 247 -8.15 0.72 -0.65
C GLU A 247 -7.48 1.89 -1.35
N VAL A 248 -6.19 2.04 -1.07
CA VAL A 248 -5.29 3.01 -1.69
C VAL A 248 -4.09 2.24 -2.21
N MET A 249 -3.77 2.44 -3.48
CA MET A 249 -2.61 1.82 -4.10
C MET A 249 -1.47 2.81 -4.13
N VAL A 250 -0.40 2.51 -3.40
CA VAL A 250 0.85 3.27 -3.45
C VAL A 250 1.67 2.76 -4.62
N LYS A 251 2.15 3.65 -5.47
CA LYS A 251 2.96 3.31 -6.65
C LYS A 251 4.38 2.94 -6.21
N TYR A 252 4.91 1.89 -6.82
CA TYR A 252 6.24 1.31 -6.68
C TYR A 252 6.65 0.76 -5.32
N ALA A 253 6.46 1.48 -4.24
CA ALA A 253 6.95 1.10 -2.93
C ALA A 253 6.25 1.87 -1.82
N LEU A 254 6.21 1.29 -0.62
CA LEU A 254 6.15 2.08 0.59
C LEU A 254 7.55 2.60 0.84
N PHE A 255 7.76 3.91 0.65
CA PHE A 255 9.07 4.52 0.80
C PHE A 255 9.43 4.67 2.28
N PRO A 256 10.69 4.43 2.68
CA PRO A 256 11.06 4.41 4.09
C PRO A 256 10.80 5.75 4.80
N HIS A 257 10.95 6.86 4.07
CA HIS A 257 10.70 8.21 4.59
C HIS A 257 9.26 8.39 5.10
N GLN A 258 8.31 7.66 4.53
CA GLN A 258 6.89 7.72 4.86
C GLN A 258 6.43 6.60 5.80
N ILE A 259 7.29 5.63 6.12
CA ILE A 259 6.98 4.55 7.07
C ILE A 259 7.31 5.06 8.48
N ILE A 260 6.28 5.25 9.30
CA ILE A 260 6.41 5.75 10.67
C ILE A 260 6.89 4.62 11.59
N GLY A 261 6.37 3.42 11.37
CA GLY A 261 6.60 2.27 12.23
C GLY A 261 5.66 1.11 11.89
N TYR A 262 5.56 0.16 12.81
CA TYR A 262 4.58 -0.91 12.71
C TYR A 262 4.09 -1.38 14.08
N TYR A 263 2.82 -1.78 14.14
CA TYR A 263 2.24 -2.47 15.27
C TYR A 263 2.53 -3.96 15.12
N TYR A 264 3.13 -4.62 16.12
CA TYR A 264 3.32 -6.08 16.13
C TYR A 264 2.25 -6.75 16.98
N PHE A 265 1.55 -7.70 16.36
CA PHE A 265 0.52 -8.50 17.00
C PHE A 265 0.98 -9.95 17.10
N GLU A 266 0.68 -10.57 18.23
CA GLU A 266 0.87 -12.00 18.46
C GLU A 266 -0.31 -12.55 19.26
N ASN A 267 -0.90 -13.66 18.78
CA ASN A 267 -2.12 -14.27 19.30
C ASN A 267 -3.26 -13.27 19.53
N ASP A 268 -3.50 -12.40 18.53
CA ASP A 268 -4.51 -11.33 18.55
C ASP A 268 -4.28 -10.22 19.61
N GLU A 269 -3.10 -10.20 20.24
CA GLU A 269 -2.71 -9.18 21.22
C GLU A 269 -1.64 -8.24 20.66
N LEU A 270 -1.82 -6.93 20.87
CA LEU A 270 -0.81 -5.93 20.54
C LEU A 270 0.36 -6.01 21.53
N GLN A 271 1.54 -6.35 21.03
CA GLN A 271 2.73 -6.57 21.86
C GLN A 271 3.62 -5.33 21.98
N TYR A 272 3.77 -4.56 20.90
CA TYR A 272 4.55 -3.31 20.87
C TYR A 272 4.31 -2.54 19.57
N TYR A 273 4.67 -1.25 19.58
CA TYR A 273 4.87 -0.45 18.37
C TYR A 273 6.36 -0.30 18.08
N PHE A 274 6.82 -0.74 16.91
CA PHE A 274 8.20 -0.57 16.50
C PHE A 274 8.31 0.69 15.63
N ILE A 275 9.02 1.70 16.13
CA ILE A 275 9.11 3.01 15.51
C ILE A 275 10.35 3.13 14.63
N ASN A 276 10.17 3.76 13.48
CA ASN A 276 11.24 4.08 12.54
C ASN A 276 12.26 4.98 13.25
N HIS A 277 13.51 4.54 13.28
CA HIS A 277 14.56 5.21 14.01
C HIS A 277 14.91 6.60 13.44
N HIS A 278 14.64 6.86 12.16
CA HIS A 278 14.85 8.18 11.56
C HIS A 278 13.91 9.22 12.15
N TYR A 279 12.66 8.86 12.44
CA TYR A 279 11.71 9.74 13.13
C TYR A 279 12.16 10.07 14.55
N LEU A 280 12.71 9.07 15.27
CA LEU A 280 13.28 9.31 16.60
C LEU A 280 14.45 10.29 16.57
N ARG A 281 15.32 10.20 15.55
CA ARG A 281 16.43 11.16 15.37
C ARG A 281 15.91 12.57 15.13
N GLU A 282 14.92 12.73 14.26
CA GLU A 282 14.32 14.03 13.98
C GLU A 282 13.67 14.64 15.23
N TRP A 283 12.86 13.88 15.98
CA TRP A 283 12.24 14.38 17.21
C TRP A 283 13.24 14.75 18.31
N LYS A 284 14.39 14.08 18.39
CA LYS A 284 15.45 14.45 19.33
C LYS A 284 16.11 15.78 18.97
N ASN A 285 16.19 16.10 17.67
CA ASN A 285 16.85 17.30 17.17
C ASN A 285 15.89 18.49 17.03
N ASN A 286 14.60 18.22 16.83
CA ASN A 286 13.58 19.22 16.58
C ASN A 286 12.23 18.80 17.17
N GLU A 287 11.86 19.40 18.30
CA GLU A 287 10.57 19.15 18.97
C GLU A 287 9.35 19.56 18.12
N ASN A 288 9.54 20.43 17.12
CA ASN A 288 8.48 20.85 16.20
C ASN A 288 8.33 19.92 14.99
N PHE A 289 9.22 18.93 14.82
CA PHE A 289 9.14 17.96 13.75
C PHE A 289 7.86 17.12 13.89
N LYS A 290 7.08 17.04 12.83
CA LYS A 290 5.79 16.33 12.79
C LYS A 290 5.82 15.23 11.75
N ILE A 291 5.05 14.18 11.97
CA ILE A 291 4.78 13.20 10.93
C ILE A 291 4.05 13.90 9.77
N GLY A 292 4.65 13.83 8.59
CA GLY A 292 4.27 14.61 7.42
C GLY A 292 5.39 15.55 6.94
N ASP A 293 6.34 15.86 7.82
CA ASP A 293 7.56 16.60 7.46
C ASP A 293 8.56 15.68 6.74
N PHE A 294 9.49 16.31 6.02
CA PHE A 294 10.54 15.59 5.31
C PHE A 294 11.52 14.93 6.29
N VAL A 295 11.69 13.62 6.17
CA VAL A 295 12.78 12.86 6.80
C VAL A 295 13.85 12.64 5.74
N TYR A 296 15.13 12.82 6.08
CA TYR A 296 16.22 12.49 5.15
C TYR A 296 16.70 11.06 5.37
N ILE A 297 16.63 10.21 4.33
CA ILE A 297 17.20 8.85 4.35
C ILE A 297 18.01 8.64 3.07
N ASN A 298 19.33 8.49 3.22
CA ASN A 298 20.19 8.24 2.08
C ASN A 298 20.21 6.76 1.69
N GLN A 299 19.36 6.36 0.74
CA GLN A 299 19.28 4.99 0.24
C GLN A 299 20.50 4.53 -0.58
N ALA A 300 21.39 5.44 -1.00
CA ALA A 300 22.60 5.09 -1.76
C ALA A 300 23.70 4.49 -0.87
N ASN A 301 23.69 4.81 0.43
CA ASN A 301 24.70 4.40 1.39
C ASN A 301 24.26 3.24 2.30
N VAL A 302 23.10 2.65 2.04
CA VAL A 302 22.62 1.52 2.85
C VAL A 302 23.34 0.27 2.36
N ASP A 303 24.12 -0.37 3.23
CA ASP A 303 24.79 -1.62 2.93
C ASP A 303 23.74 -2.70 2.64
N PHE A 304 23.79 -3.22 1.42
CA PHE A 304 22.84 -4.23 0.98
C PHE A 304 23.29 -5.58 1.56
N PRO A 305 22.40 -6.33 2.23
CA PRO A 305 22.66 -7.74 2.41
C PRO A 305 22.85 -8.37 1.02
N SER A 306 23.85 -9.25 0.86
CA SER A 306 24.10 -9.98 -0.39
C SER A 306 22.90 -10.81 -0.88
N SER A 307 21.93 -11.03 0.01
CA SER A 307 20.65 -11.70 -0.25
C SER A 307 19.49 -10.75 -0.58
N ASN A 308 19.73 -9.44 -0.77
CA ASN A 308 18.68 -8.48 -1.08
C ASN A 308 18.07 -8.79 -2.47
N PRO A 309 16.76 -9.10 -2.55
CA PRO A 309 16.16 -9.51 -3.80
C PRO A 309 15.71 -8.34 -4.70
N TYR A 310 15.78 -7.09 -4.21
CA TYR A 310 15.37 -5.91 -4.98
C TYR A 310 16.46 -5.48 -5.98
N ARG A 311 16.10 -5.42 -7.26
CA ARG A 311 17.01 -5.03 -8.36
C ARG A 311 16.95 -3.53 -8.67
N MET A 312 15.99 -2.81 -8.09
CA MET A 312 15.65 -1.44 -8.47
C MET A 312 15.69 -0.50 -7.27
N ILE A 313 16.42 0.60 -7.40
CA ILE A 313 16.35 1.75 -6.48
C ILE A 313 15.55 2.85 -7.16
N TYR A 314 14.44 3.25 -6.52
CA TYR A 314 13.63 4.37 -6.98
C TYR A 314 14.09 5.66 -6.29
N LEU A 315 14.23 6.73 -7.06
CA LEU A 315 14.31 8.09 -6.57
C LEU A 315 12.91 8.70 -6.61
N LYS A 316 12.49 9.32 -5.51
CA LYS A 316 11.27 10.11 -5.41
C LYS A 316 11.65 11.57 -5.17
N GLN A 317 11.27 12.46 -6.07
CA GLN A 317 11.44 13.91 -5.94
C GLN A 317 10.07 14.58 -6.10
N GLY A 318 9.40 14.85 -4.97
CA GLY A 318 7.99 15.23 -4.97
C GLY A 318 7.13 14.16 -5.65
N SER A 319 6.38 14.57 -6.67
CA SER A 319 5.50 13.75 -7.50
C SER A 319 6.19 12.90 -8.55
N HIS A 320 7.50 13.08 -8.75
CA HIS A 320 8.23 12.39 -9.81
C HIS A 320 8.95 11.16 -9.26
N PHE A 321 8.80 10.05 -9.98
CA PHE A 321 9.58 8.84 -9.78
C PHE A 321 10.57 8.64 -10.91
N SER A 322 11.78 8.25 -10.56
CA SER A 322 12.75 7.77 -11.51
C SER A 322 13.51 6.58 -10.95
N ILE A 323 14.17 5.86 -11.84
CA ILE A 323 15.06 4.78 -11.46
C ILE A 323 16.42 5.40 -11.18
N PHE A 324 16.81 5.43 -9.90
CA PHE A 324 18.12 5.89 -9.49
C PHE A 324 19.21 4.89 -9.90
N ASN A 325 18.94 3.60 -9.72
CA ASN A 325 19.90 2.54 -10.00
C ASN A 325 19.19 1.21 -10.31
N ARG A 326 19.81 0.42 -11.19
CA ARG A 326 19.44 -0.97 -11.53
C ARG A 326 20.63 -1.87 -11.20
N ARG A 327 20.37 -2.98 -10.51
CA ARG A 327 21.41 -3.92 -10.05
C ARG A 327 21.16 -5.33 -10.57
#